data_AF-A0AB32WXQ4-F1
#
_entry.id   AF-A0AB32WXQ4-F1
#
_cell.length_a   1.000
_cell.length_b   1.000
_cell.length_c   1.000
_cell.angle_alpha   90.00
_cell.angle_beta   90.00
_cell.angle_gamma   90.00
#
_symmetry.space_group_name_H-M   'P 1'
#
loop_
_entity.id
_entity.type
_entity.pdbx_description
1 polymer ?
#
loop_
_entity_poly.entity_id
_entity_poly.type
_entity_poly.pdbx_seq_one_letter_code
_entity_poly.pdbx_strand_id
1 'polypeptide(L)'
;MSRPSFDEFVRENWNFEDGNLTLTLKKLADALEIWKYKFFGDLVKKKRRLLARLQRVQRYLDKGPNGYLQNLEVALVEEYNLVLSQKEVMSQQRAKIDLLKYSDTNSKFYHAIIKGKSSRTSFARVGNISDAG
;
A
#
# COMPACT_ATOMS: atom_id res chain seq x y z
N MET A 1 -0.50 -22.35 -14.65
CA MET A 1 0.27 -21.82 -13.51
C MET A 1 -0.65 -20.88 -12.74
N SER A 2 -1.46 -21.42 -11.83
CA SER A 2 -2.40 -20.64 -11.02
C SER A 2 -1.60 -19.82 -10.01
N ARG A 3 -1.86 -18.51 -9.93
CA ARG A 3 -1.22 -17.64 -8.94
C ARG A 3 -1.80 -17.97 -7.57
N PRO A 4 -0.99 -18.27 -6.53
CA PRO A 4 -1.54 -18.41 -5.20
C PRO A 4 -2.20 -17.10 -4.81
N SER A 5 -3.48 -17.17 -4.49
CA SER A 5 -4.26 -16.00 -4.09
C SER A 5 -3.70 -15.45 -2.78
N PHE A 6 -3.88 -14.15 -2.53
CA PHE A 6 -3.51 -13.55 -1.25
C PHE A 6 -4.09 -14.35 -0.07
N ASP A 7 -5.30 -14.90 -0.23
CA ASP A 7 -5.98 -15.71 0.78
C ASP A 7 -5.32 -17.07 1.05
N GLU A 8 -4.66 -17.65 0.05
CA GLU A 8 -3.90 -18.90 0.20
C GLU A 8 -2.60 -18.64 0.95
N PHE A 9 -1.89 -17.57 0.56
CA PHE A 9 -0.68 -17.13 1.27
C PHE A 9 -0.95 -16.81 2.75
N VAL A 10 -2.03 -16.08 3.05
CA VAL A 10 -2.40 -15.77 4.43
C VAL A 10 -2.75 -17.04 5.20
N ARG A 11 -3.49 -17.98 4.61
CA ARG A 11 -3.83 -19.26 5.26
C ARG A 11 -2.59 -20.10 5.59
N GLU A 12 -1.63 -20.18 4.68
CA GLU A 12 -0.39 -20.94 4.89
C GLU A 12 0.53 -20.31 5.94
N ASN A 13 0.52 -18.98 6.07
CA ASN A 13 1.42 -18.24 6.96
C ASN A 13 0.75 -17.83 8.28
N TRP A 14 -0.55 -18.07 8.44
CA TRP A 14 -1.29 -17.85 9.68
C TRP A 14 -1.19 -19.06 10.60
N ASN A 15 -0.06 -19.17 11.32
CA ASN A 15 0.13 -20.21 12.34
C ASN A 15 -0.03 -19.64 13.77
N PHE A 16 -1.19 -19.91 14.38
CA PHE A 16 -1.52 -19.53 15.76
C PHE A 16 -1.21 -20.64 16.78
N GLU A 17 -0.18 -21.45 16.55
CA GLU A 17 0.19 -22.52 17.49
C GLU A 17 0.85 -22.02 18.78
N ASP A 18 1.52 -20.86 18.76
CA ASP A 18 2.32 -20.37 19.89
C ASP A 18 1.50 -19.67 21.00
N GLY A 19 0.19 -19.47 20.83
CA GLY A 19 -0.67 -18.71 21.75
C GLY A 19 -0.36 -17.21 21.87
N ASN A 20 0.71 -16.74 21.22
CA ASN A 20 1.15 -15.35 21.22
C ASN A 20 0.79 -14.65 19.90
N LEU A 21 -0.37 -13.98 19.91
CA LEU A 21 -0.90 -13.24 18.75
C LEU A 21 0.11 -12.23 18.18
N THR A 22 0.84 -11.53 19.04
CA THR A 22 1.81 -10.50 18.62
C THR A 22 2.96 -11.12 17.83
N LEU A 23 3.45 -12.29 18.27
CA LEU A 23 4.52 -13.01 17.59
C LEU A 23 4.05 -13.56 16.24
N THR A 24 2.85 -14.17 16.20
CA THR A 24 2.24 -14.66 14.95
C THR A 24 2.02 -13.53 13.95
N LEU A 25 1.51 -12.37 14.39
CA LEU A 25 1.33 -11.19 13.54
C LEU A 25 2.64 -10.66 12.99
N LYS A 26 3.72 -10.68 13.79
CA LYS A 26 5.05 -10.25 13.33
C LYS A 26 5.60 -11.19 12.26
N LYS A 27 5.55 -12.51 12.50
CA LYS A 27 5.96 -13.54 11.51
C LYS A 27 5.19 -13.38 10.20
N LEU A 28 3.88 -13.16 10.28
CA LEU A 28 3.04 -12.91 9.11
C LEU A 28 3.42 -11.60 8.39
N ALA A 29 3.69 -10.53 9.13
CA ALA A 29 4.10 -9.25 8.55
C ALA A 29 5.42 -9.39 7.77
N ASP A 30 6.40 -10.10 8.32
CA ASP A 30 7.69 -10.36 7.67
C ASP A 30 7.50 -11.21 6.40
N ALA A 31 6.68 -12.26 6.47
CA ALA A 31 6.34 -13.10 5.32
C ALA A 31 5.61 -12.28 4.22
N LEU A 32 4.66 -11.42 4.60
CA LEU A 32 3.95 -10.51 3.70
C LEU A 32 4.89 -9.52 3.01
N GLU A 33 5.94 -9.05 3.69
CA GLU A 33 6.91 -8.16 3.08
C GLU A 33 7.72 -8.86 1.98
N ILE A 34 8.13 -10.10 2.22
CA ILE A 34 8.81 -10.93 1.21
C ILE A 34 7.87 -11.24 0.04
N TRP A 35 6.62 -11.61 0.32
CA TRP A 35 5.62 -11.87 -0.71
C TRP A 35 5.33 -10.64 -1.55
N LYS A 36 5.17 -9.47 -0.92
CA LYS A 36 5.06 -8.16 -1.57
C LYS A 36 6.25 -7.91 -2.49
N TYR A 37 7.48 -8.13 -2.02
CA TYR A 37 8.66 -7.91 -2.86
C TYR A 37 8.72 -8.90 -4.04
N LYS A 38 8.40 -10.18 -3.83
CA LYS A 38 8.38 -11.17 -4.92
C LYS A 38 7.32 -10.82 -5.98
N PHE A 39 6.14 -10.42 -5.54
CA PHE A 39 5.03 -10.13 -6.43
C PHE A 39 5.20 -8.78 -7.16
N PHE A 40 5.53 -7.72 -6.42
CA PHE A 40 5.63 -6.36 -6.98
C PHE A 40 7.03 -5.99 -7.46
N GLY A 41 8.07 -6.69 -7.01
CA GLY A 41 9.44 -6.48 -7.46
C GLY A 41 9.61 -6.81 -8.95
N ASP A 42 8.92 -7.82 -9.46
CA ASP A 42 8.93 -8.11 -10.89
C ASP A 42 8.23 -7.00 -11.69
N LEU A 43 7.19 -6.37 -11.15
CA LEU A 43 6.52 -5.24 -11.81
C LEU A 43 7.45 -4.03 -12.00
N VAL A 44 8.23 -3.68 -10.97
CA VAL A 44 9.22 -2.59 -11.05
C VAL A 44 10.33 -2.93 -12.05
N LYS A 45 10.82 -4.18 -12.03
CA LYS A 45 11.83 -4.66 -12.99
C LYS A 45 11.27 -4.65 -14.41
N LYS A 46 10.03 -5.11 -14.59
CA LYS A 46 9.31 -5.12 -15.88
C LYS A 46 9.16 -3.72 -16.45
N LYS A 47 8.73 -2.74 -15.64
CA LYS A 47 8.67 -1.32 -16.03
C LYS A 47 10.01 -0.84 -16.58
N ARG A 48 11.11 -1.11 -15.85
CA ARG A 48 12.47 -0.66 -16.25
C ARG A 48 12.92 -1.34 -17.55
N ARG A 49 12.67 -2.63 -17.71
CA ARG A 49 12.99 -3.40 -18.92
C ARG A 49 12.24 -2.85 -20.15
N LEU A 50 10.94 -2.61 -20.01
CA LEU A 50 10.11 -2.06 -21.08
C LEU A 50 10.59 -0.67 -21.51
N LEU A 51 10.87 0.21 -20.54
CA LEU A 51 11.37 1.55 -20.83
C LEU A 51 12.72 1.52 -21.57
N ALA A 52 13.67 0.68 -21.13
CA ALA A 52 14.96 0.54 -21.80
C ALA A 52 14.82 -0.02 -23.23
N ARG A 53 13.84 -0.90 -23.46
CA ARG A 53 13.56 -1.48 -24.78
C ARG A 53 12.91 -0.45 -25.70
N LEU A 54 11.94 0.33 -25.21
CA LEU A 54 11.35 1.47 -25.93
C LEU A 54 12.43 2.47 -26.34
N GLN A 55 13.30 2.87 -25.42
CA GLN A 55 14.41 3.79 -25.73
C GLN A 55 15.33 3.25 -26.83
N ARG A 56 15.59 1.93 -26.85
CA ARG A 56 16.35 1.32 -27.94
C ARG A 56 15.61 1.37 -29.25
N VAL A 57 14.33 0.99 -29.29
CA VAL A 57 13.51 1.00 -30.50
C VAL A 57 13.45 2.41 -31.10
N GLN A 58 13.19 3.43 -30.26
CA GLN A 58 13.17 4.81 -30.69
C GLN A 58 14.48 5.23 -31.36
N ARG A 59 15.64 4.94 -30.72
CA ARG A 59 16.96 5.26 -31.29
C ARG A 59 17.24 4.59 -32.63
N TYR A 60 16.62 3.44 -32.91
CA TYR A 60 16.73 2.79 -34.22
C TYR A 60 15.79 3.42 -35.24
N LEU A 61 14.57 3.80 -34.84
CA LEU A 61 13.61 4.52 -35.70
C LEU A 61 14.11 5.93 -36.08
N ASP A 62 14.83 6.60 -35.18
CA ASP A 62 15.45 7.90 -35.45
C ASP A 62 16.47 7.85 -36.61
N LYS A 63 17.03 6.66 -36.89
CA LYS A 63 17.97 6.44 -38.00
C LYS A 63 17.29 6.16 -39.34
N GLY A 64 15.98 5.90 -39.33
CA GLY A 64 15.21 5.63 -40.54
C GLY A 64 13.94 4.83 -40.25
N PRO A 65 12.90 5.01 -41.08
CA PRO A 65 11.63 4.33 -40.90
C PRO A 65 11.78 2.81 -41.07
N ASN A 66 11.20 2.06 -40.14
CA ASN A 66 11.16 0.61 -40.18
C ASN A 66 9.82 0.13 -39.62
N GLY A 67 8.96 -0.42 -40.48
CA GLY A 67 7.61 -0.84 -40.11
C GLY A 67 7.57 -1.92 -39.02
N TYR A 68 8.55 -2.82 -38.98
CA TYR A 68 8.66 -3.80 -37.90
C TYR A 68 8.96 -3.13 -36.56
N LEU A 69 9.88 -2.15 -36.54
CA LEU A 69 10.21 -1.41 -35.33
C LEU A 69 9.05 -0.53 -34.86
N GLN A 70 8.26 0.05 -35.76
CA GLN A 70 7.05 0.81 -35.41
C GLN A 70 5.99 -0.11 -34.76
N ASN A 71 5.73 -1.28 -35.34
CA ASN A 71 4.80 -2.25 -34.75
C ASN A 71 5.29 -2.74 -33.37
N LEU A 72 6.60 -2.96 -33.23
CA LEU A 72 7.21 -3.32 -31.95
C LEU A 72 7.09 -2.18 -30.92
N GLU A 73 7.25 -0.93 -31.34
CA GLU A 73 7.07 0.24 -30.48
C GLU A 73 5.64 0.29 -29.92
N VAL A 74 4.62 0.16 -30.77
CA VAL A 74 3.21 0.14 -30.36
C VAL A 74 2.96 -0.94 -29.30
N ALA A 75 3.40 -2.17 -29.56
CA ALA A 75 3.23 -3.28 -28.61
C ALA A 75 3.94 -3.02 -27.27
N LEU A 76 5.13 -2.43 -27.30
CA LEU A 76 5.87 -2.09 -26.08
C LEU A 76 5.22 -0.95 -25.29
N VAL A 77 4.64 0.04 -25.97
CA VAL A 77 3.89 1.13 -25.34
C VAL A 77 2.64 0.59 -24.65
N GLU A 78 1.88 -0.28 -25.31
CA GLU A 78 0.71 -0.94 -24.72
C GLU A 78 1.07 -1.72 -23.46
N GLU A 79 2.13 -2.54 -23.52
CA GLU A 79 2.58 -3.32 -22.38
C GLU A 79 3.09 -2.42 -21.23
N TYR A 80 3.76 -1.32 -21.56
CA TYR A 80 4.20 -0.33 -20.58
C TYR A 80 3.02 0.37 -19.89
N ASN A 81 2.00 0.75 -20.65
CA ASN A 81 0.77 1.37 -20.12
C ASN A 81 0.01 0.41 -19.20
N LEU A 82 -0.04 -0.89 -19.52
CA LEU A 82 -0.61 -1.90 -18.63
C LEU A 82 0.15 -2.00 -17.30
N VAL A 83 1.48 -1.90 -17.32
CA VAL A 83 2.29 -1.88 -16.10
C VAL A 83 2.07 -0.60 -15.29
N LEU A 84 1.85 0.54 -15.96
CA LEU A 84 1.52 1.80 -15.30
C LEU A 84 0.15 1.76 -14.63
N SER A 85 -0.88 1.22 -15.29
CA SER A 85 -2.23 1.11 -14.71
C SER A 85 -2.25 0.22 -13.47
N GLN A 86 -1.51 -0.89 -13.49
CA GLN A 86 -1.33 -1.75 -12.32
C GLN A 86 -0.69 -0.98 -11.15
N LYS A 87 0.31 -0.14 -11.44
CA LYS A 87 0.94 0.72 -10.42
C LYS A 87 -0.01 1.78 -9.87
N GLU A 88 -0.83 2.37 -10.72
CA GLU A 88 -1.80 3.39 -10.32
C GLU A 88 -2.84 2.81 -9.36
N VAL A 89 -3.43 1.66 -9.70
CA VAL A 89 -4.38 0.95 -8.83
C VAL A 89 -3.77 0.68 -7.45
N MET A 90 -2.51 0.23 -7.40
CA MET A 90 -1.81 0.02 -6.13
C MET A 90 -1.62 1.32 -5.34
N SER A 91 -1.29 2.42 -6.02
CA SER A 91 -1.13 3.73 -5.38
C SER A 91 -2.45 4.22 -4.78
N GLN A 92 -3.56 4.04 -5.49
CA GLN A 92 -4.90 4.35 -4.99
C GLN A 92 -5.27 3.50 -3.77
N GLN A 93 -4.99 2.20 -3.81
CA GLN A 93 -5.19 1.30 -2.66
C GLN A 93 -4.37 1.75 -1.44
N ARG A 94 -3.12 2.16 -1.66
CA ARG A 94 -2.26 2.65 -0.58
C ARG A 94 -2.80 3.95 0.03
N ALA A 95 -3.18 4.91 -0.81
CA ALA A 95 -3.78 6.16 -0.37
C ALA A 95 -5.05 5.92 0.45
N LYS A 96 -5.90 4.97 0.06
CA LYS A 96 -7.09 4.57 0.82
C LYS A 96 -6.74 4.00 2.20
N ILE A 97 -5.73 3.14 2.29
CA ILE A 97 -5.25 2.59 3.57
C ILE A 97 -4.71 3.71 4.46
N ASP A 98 -3.92 4.61 3.90
CA ASP A 98 -3.33 5.71 4.65
C ASP A 98 -4.42 6.67 5.14
N LEU A 99 -5.41 6.98 4.31
CA LEU A 99 -6.60 7.75 4.71
C LEU A 99 -7.33 7.10 5.89
N LEU A 100 -7.57 5.78 5.84
CA LEU A 100 -8.21 5.05 6.94
C LEU A 100 -7.39 5.14 8.23
N LYS A 101 -6.07 4.94 8.16
CA LYS A 101 -5.17 5.07 9.31
C LYS A 101 -5.21 6.47 9.94
N TYR A 102 -5.15 7.51 9.11
CA TYR A 102 -5.21 8.88 9.61
C TYR A 102 -6.59 9.21 10.16
N SER A 103 -7.67 8.70 9.58
CA SER A 103 -9.03 8.91 10.11
C SER A 103 -9.24 8.27 11.49
N ASP A 104 -8.73 7.05 11.71
CA ASP A 104 -8.80 6.37 13.01
C ASP A 104 -7.94 7.10 14.07
N THR A 105 -6.75 7.54 13.68
CA THR A 105 -5.85 8.31 14.56
C THR A 105 -6.45 9.68 14.91
N ASN A 106 -7.07 10.35 13.94
CA ASN A 106 -7.75 11.63 14.12
C ASN A 106 -8.98 11.47 15.05
N SER A 107 -9.74 10.39 14.90
CA SER A 107 -10.87 10.08 15.79
C SER A 107 -10.40 9.89 17.23
N LYS A 108 -9.33 9.12 17.45
CA LYS A 108 -8.69 8.96 18.77
C LYS A 108 -8.26 10.31 19.36
N PHE A 109 -7.68 11.19 18.54
CA PHE A 109 -7.28 12.54 18.93
C PHE A 109 -8.49 13.39 19.38
N TYR A 110 -9.57 13.44 18.59
CA TYR A 110 -10.79 14.15 18.97
C TYR A 110 -11.43 13.60 20.24
N HIS A 111 -11.52 12.27 20.38
CA HIS A 111 -12.02 11.64 21.59
C HIS A 111 -11.16 11.95 22.82
N ALA A 112 -9.83 12.01 22.67
CA ALA A 112 -8.93 12.41 23.75
C ALA A 112 -9.16 13.87 24.17
N ILE A 113 -9.36 14.78 23.22
CA ILE A 113 -9.69 16.19 23.51
C ILE A 113 -11.02 16.29 24.25
N ILE A 114 -12.07 15.59 23.79
CA ILE A 114 -13.40 15.64 24.41
C ILE A 114 -13.35 15.10 25.84
N LYS A 115 -12.65 13.97 26.07
CA LYS A 115 -12.44 13.43 27.42
C LYS A 115 -11.68 14.42 28.30
N GLY A 116 -10.60 15.03 27.81
CA GLY A 116 -9.83 16.03 28.55
C GLY A 116 -10.64 17.28 28.92
N LYS A 117 -11.50 17.77 28.03
CA LYS A 117 -12.43 18.88 28.30
C LYS A 117 -13.51 18.49 29.31
N SER A 118 -14.07 17.29 29.20
CA SER A 118 -15.11 16.78 30.10
C SER A 118 -14.59 16.59 31.53
N SER A 119 -13.35 16.09 31.68
CA SER A 119 -12.67 16.01 32.98
C SER A 119 -12.49 17.41 33.58
N ARG A 120 -12.02 18.39 32.80
CA ARG A 120 -11.85 19.78 33.25
C ARG A 120 -13.17 20.43 33.70
N THR A 121 -14.26 20.19 32.99
CA THR A 121 -15.59 20.68 33.40
C THR A 121 -16.16 19.93 34.62
N SER A 122 -15.85 18.64 34.77
CA SER A 122 -16.22 17.86 35.96
C SER A 122 -15.50 18.36 37.21
N PHE A 123 -14.19 18.62 37.12
CA PHE A 123 -13.41 19.19 38.23
C PHE A 123 -13.88 20.60 38.61
N ALA A 124 -14.20 21.46 37.63
CA ALA A 124 -14.74 22.80 37.90
C ALA A 124 -16.13 22.75 38.58
N ARG A 125 -16.95 21.73 38.32
CA ARG A 125 -18.24 21.54 39.01
C ARG A 125 -18.09 21.04 40.44
N VAL A 126 -17.09 20.21 40.74
CA VAL A 126 -16.85 19.69 42.10
C VAL A 126 -16.23 20.75 43.01
N GLY A 127 -15.32 21.58 42.50
CA GLY A 127 -14.72 22.68 43.28
C GLY A 127 -15.70 23.77 43.71
N ASN A 128 -16.72 24.06 42.90
CA ASN A 128 -17.75 25.05 43.24
C ASN A 128 -18.77 24.57 44.29
N ILE A 129 -18.79 23.27 44.64
CA ILE A 129 -19.71 22.71 45.65
C ILE A 129 -19.06 22.72 47.05
N SER A 130 -17.72 22.75 47.12
CA SER A 130 -16.96 22.77 48.38
C SER A 130 -16.75 24.17 48.99
N ASP A 131 -16.96 25.26 48.23
CA ASP A 131 -16.77 26.65 48.70
C ASP A 131 -18.09 27.35 49.11
N ALA A 132 -19.19 26.59 49.24
CA ALA A 132 -20.54 27.12 49.52
C ALA A 132 -21.10 26.73 50.91
N GLY A 133 -20.24 26.34 51.86
CA GLY A 133 -20.60 26.07 53.26
C GLY A 133 -19.70 26.82 54.22
#